data_AF-A0A2I1H4K6-F1
#
_entry.id   AF-A0A2I1H4K6-F1
#
_cell.length_a   1.000
_cell.length_b   1.000
_cell.length_c   1.000
_cell.angle_alpha   90.00
_cell.angle_beta   90.00
_cell.angle_gamma   90.00
#
_symmetry.space_group_name_H-M   'P 1'
#
loop_
_entity.id
_entity.type
_entity.pdbx_description
1 polymer ?
#
loop_
_entity_poly.entity_id
_entity_poly.type
_entity_poly.pdbx_seq_one_letter_code
_entity_poly.pdbx_strand_id
1 'polypeptide(L)'
;MAYYLVLGEVPAKRKLDFVKFDFSERVMILRNAIYDKKKNTFTNKNIDKNDLILWKVDIPFDGENDKLTMLDERFDTINIEQDLEGKE
;
A
#
# COMPACT_ATOMS: atom_id res chain seq x y z
N MET A 1 -15.19 -5.95 3.79
CA MET A 1 -14.32 -4.77 3.64
C MET A 1 -13.39 -5.01 2.47
N ALA A 2 -13.32 -4.10 1.51
CA ALA A 2 -12.37 -4.18 0.40
C ALA A 2 -11.11 -3.40 0.79
N TYR A 3 -9.94 -4.00 0.59
CA TYR A 3 -8.66 -3.35 0.87
C TYR A 3 -7.88 -3.23 -0.44
N TYR A 4 -7.30 -2.05 -0.65
CA TYR A 4 -6.50 -1.74 -1.82
C TYR A 4 -5.07 -1.50 -1.38
N LEU A 5 -4.14 -2.13 -2.08
CA LEU A 5 -2.73 -1.85 -1.93
C LEU A 5 -2.38 -0.68 -2.86
N VAL A 6 -1.89 0.40 -2.26
CA VAL A 6 -1.19 1.46 -2.99
C VAL A 6 0.29 1.18 -2.83
N LEU A 7 0.93 0.76 -3.91
CA LEU A 7 2.39 0.77 -4.00
C LEU A 7 2.82 2.19 -4.32
N GLY A 8 3.96 2.57 -3.75
CA GLY A 8 4.55 3.89 -3.89
C GLY A 8 5.03 4.31 -5.26
N GLU A 9 4.19 4.16 -6.26
CA GLU A 9 4.51 4.32 -7.66
C GLU A 9 3.62 5.42 -8.21
N VAL A 10 4.24 6.40 -8.86
CA VAL A 10 3.53 7.51 -9.49
C VAL A 10 3.09 7.11 -10.90
N PRO A 11 1.81 7.32 -11.30
CA PRO A 11 0.68 7.75 -10.47
C PRO A 11 0.04 6.58 -9.69
N ALA A 12 -0.28 6.81 -8.43
CA ALA A 12 -0.84 5.86 -7.48
C ALA A 12 -2.25 5.40 -7.90
N LYS A 13 -3.08 6.31 -8.43
CA LYS A 13 -4.44 5.99 -8.90
C LYS A 13 -4.47 4.92 -9.99
N ARG A 14 -3.41 4.79 -10.81
CA ARG A 14 -3.35 3.80 -11.89
C ARG A 14 -2.94 2.39 -11.41
N LYS A 15 -2.53 2.24 -10.15
CA LYS A 15 -2.02 0.97 -9.61
C LYS A 15 -2.65 0.61 -8.26
N LEU A 16 -3.97 0.75 -8.15
CA LEU A 16 -4.71 0.15 -7.05
C LEU A 16 -4.81 -1.36 -7.25
N ASP A 17 -4.02 -2.11 -6.49
CA ASP A 17 -4.08 -3.56 -6.49
C ASP A 17 -5.07 -4.03 -5.44
N PHE A 18 -6.20 -4.59 -5.88
CA PHE A 18 -7.11 -5.26 -4.98
C PHE A 18 -6.41 -6.48 -4.35
N VAL A 19 -6.39 -6.53 -3.02
CA VAL A 19 -5.86 -7.68 -2.28
C VAL A 19 -7.00 -8.28 -1.49
N LYS A 20 -7.46 -9.46 -1.92
CA LYS A 20 -8.42 -10.25 -1.16
C LYS A 20 -7.68 -10.92 0.00
N PHE A 21 -8.06 -10.62 1.23
CA PHE A 21 -7.60 -11.36 2.40
C PHE A 21 -8.71 -11.48 3.43
N ASP A 22 -8.71 -12.58 4.18
CA ASP A 22 -9.65 -12.80 5.27
C ASP A 22 -9.12 -12.12 6.54
N PHE A 23 -9.94 -11.31 7.20
CA PHE A 23 -9.55 -10.50 8.36
C PHE A 23 -9.25 -11.37 9.59
N SER A 24 -9.66 -12.64 9.57
CA SER A 24 -9.31 -13.64 10.58
C SER A 24 -7.82 -14.04 10.54
N GLU A 25 -7.12 -13.72 9.46
CA GLU A 25 -5.73 -14.08 9.22
C GLU A 25 -4.77 -12.95 9.61
N ARG A 26 -3.72 -13.32 10.35
CA ARG A 26 -2.72 -12.42 10.95
C ARG A 26 -2.09 -11.50 9.90
N VAL A 27 -1.61 -10.31 10.30
CA VAL A 27 -0.84 -9.34 9.46
C VAL A 27 0.25 -10.01 8.62
N MET A 28 0.88 -11.07 9.16
CA MET A 28 1.85 -11.90 8.43
C MET A 28 1.29 -12.50 7.14
N ILE A 29 0.04 -12.97 7.13
CA ILE A 29 -0.59 -13.58 5.95
C ILE A 29 -0.89 -12.52 4.88
N LEU A 30 -1.33 -11.32 5.28
CA LEU A 30 -1.47 -10.19 4.37
C LEU A 30 -0.11 -9.80 3.75
N ARG A 31 0.94 -9.74 4.56
CA ARG A 31 2.31 -9.48 4.08
C ARG A 31 2.75 -10.54 3.06
N ASN A 32 2.41 -11.81 3.29
CA ASN A 32 2.68 -12.88 2.33
C ASN A 32 1.92 -12.71 1.03
N ALA A 33 0.61 -12.46 1.10
CA ALA A 33 -0.24 -12.28 -0.07
C ALA A 33 0.24 -11.11 -0.95
N ILE A 34 0.67 -10.00 -0.33
CA ILE A 34 1.25 -8.85 -1.01
C ILE A 34 2.58 -9.24 -1.67
N TYR A 35 3.48 -9.90 -0.94
CA TYR A 35 4.78 -10.32 -1.45
C TYR A 35 4.63 -11.26 -2.65
N ASP A 36 3.78 -12.28 -2.54
CA ASP A 36 3.57 -13.27 -3.60
C ASP A 36 2.95 -12.62 -4.84
N LYS A 37 1.97 -11.72 -4.68
CA LYS A 37 1.35 -10.99 -5.79
C LYS A 37 2.34 -10.11 -6.56
N LYS A 38 3.36 -9.58 -5.89
CA LYS A 38 4.35 -8.65 -6.45
C LYS A 38 5.77 -9.20 -6.45
N LYS A 39 5.91 -10.53 -6.34
CA LYS A 39 7.18 -11.23 -6.12
C LYS A 39 8.26 -10.79 -7.10
N ASN A 40 7.95 -10.75 -8.39
CA ASN A 40 8.91 -10.33 -9.42
C ASN A 40 9.42 -8.90 -9.20
N THR A 41 8.55 -7.98 -8.76
CA THR A 41 8.94 -6.59 -8.49
C THR A 41 9.83 -6.49 -7.24
N PHE A 42 9.47 -7.19 -6.17
CA PHE A 42 10.22 -7.16 -4.92
C PHE A 42 11.55 -7.89 -5.04
N THR A 43 11.59 -9.07 -5.68
CA THR A 43 12.83 -9.80 -5.94
C THR A 43 13.78 -9.01 -6.84
N ASN A 44 13.27 -8.33 -7.89
CA ASN A 44 14.12 -7.47 -8.73
C ASN A 44 14.69 -6.26 -7.97
N LYS A 45 14.01 -5.80 -6.91
CA LYS A 45 14.46 -4.72 -6.02
C LYS A 45 15.22 -5.24 -4.78
N ASN A 46 15.46 -6.55 -4.69
CA ASN A 46 16.10 -7.21 -3.55
C ASN A 46 15.43 -6.89 -2.18
N ILE A 47 14.10 -6.80 -2.18
CA ILE A 47 13.28 -6.58 -0.98
C ILE A 47 12.86 -7.94 -0.42
N ASP A 48 13.19 -8.25 0.85
CA ASP A 48 12.67 -9.46 1.50
C ASP A 48 11.23 -9.23 1.96
N LYS A 49 10.47 -10.33 2.07
CA LYS A 49 9.12 -10.28 2.60
C LYS A 49 9.06 -9.67 4.00
N ASN A 50 10.04 -9.95 4.85
CA ASN A 50 10.06 -9.47 6.23
C ASN A 50 10.36 -7.97 6.33
N ASP A 51 10.99 -7.40 5.30
CA ASP A 51 11.29 -5.98 5.18
C ASP A 51 10.06 -5.14 4.80
N LEU A 52 8.94 -5.78 4.44
CA LEU A 52 7.69 -5.10 4.15
C LEU A 52 7.03 -4.59 5.43
N ILE A 53 7.09 -3.27 5.63
CA ILE A 53 6.31 -2.55 6.65
C ILE A 53 4.95 -2.20 6.04
N LEU A 54 3.87 -2.52 6.76
CA LEU A 54 2.51 -2.26 6.31
C LEU A 54 1.92 -1.16 7.20
N TRP A 55 1.40 -0.11 6.57
CA TRP A 55 0.71 0.97 7.27
C TRP A 55 -0.76 0.95 6.90
N LYS A 56 -1.62 0.99 7.91
CA LYS A 56 -3.06 1.17 7.71
C LYS A 56 -3.37 2.65 7.57
N VAL A 57 -3.87 3.04 6.41
CA VAL A 57 -4.32 4.41 6.11
C VAL A 57 -5.80 4.40 5.77
N ASP A 58 -6.51 5.49 6.09
CA ASP A 58 -7.90 5.70 5.67
C ASP A 58 -7.92 6.79 4.59
N ILE A 59 -8.07 6.35 3.34
CA ILE A 59 -8.04 7.20 2.16
C ILE A 59 -9.33 6.96 1.38
N PRO A 60 -10.24 7.95 1.30
CA PRO A 60 -11.42 7.85 0.47
C PRO A 60 -11.04 7.71 -1.01
N PHE A 61 -11.74 6.85 -1.76
CA PHE A 61 -11.49 6.64 -3.20
C PHE A 61 -12.62 7.16 -4.11
N ASP A 62 -13.77 7.51 -3.54
CA ASP A 62 -14.98 7.89 -4.28
C ASP A 62 -14.92 9.30 -4.89
N GLY A 63 -13.84 10.05 -4.65
CA GLY A 63 -13.63 11.39 -5.18
C GLY A 63 -12.17 11.84 -5.09
N GLU A 64 -11.84 12.94 -5.76
CA GLU A 64 -10.55 13.60 -5.57
C GLU A 64 -10.41 14.07 -4.12
N ASN A 65 -9.24 13.84 -3.54
CA ASN A 65 -8.91 14.28 -2.19
C ASN A 65 -7.40 14.47 -2.06
N ASP A 66 -7.02 15.29 -1.09
CA ASP A 66 -5.64 15.72 -0.89
C ASP A 66 -4.69 14.52 -0.68
N LYS A 67 -5.14 13.47 0.02
CA LYS A 67 -4.33 12.26 0.26
C LYS A 67 -4.03 11.50 -1.04
N LEU A 68 -5.00 11.39 -1.96
CA LEU A 68 -4.78 10.81 -3.29
C LEU A 68 -3.89 11.69 -4.16
N THR A 69 -4.09 13.01 -4.14
CA THR A 69 -3.25 13.96 -4.90
C THR A 69 -1.81 13.90 -4.41
N MET A 70 -1.59 13.83 -3.09
CA MET A 70 -0.27 13.64 -2.49
C MET A 70 0.39 12.36 -3.02
N LEU A 71 -0.32 11.23 -2.98
CA LEU A 71 0.18 9.94 -3.49
C LEU A 71 0.52 9.98 -4.99
N ASP A 72 -0.19 10.77 -5.78
CA ASP A 72 0.08 10.93 -7.21
C ASP A 72 1.25 11.89 -7.50
N GLU A 73 1.43 12.96 -6.72
CA GLU A 73 2.39 14.04 -7.04
C GLU A 73 3.71 13.98 -6.26
N ARG A 74 3.69 13.47 -5.04
CA ARG A 74 4.77 13.65 -4.05
C ARG A 74 5.19 12.37 -3.34
N PHE A 75 4.85 11.21 -3.89
CA PHE A 75 4.99 9.92 -3.21
C PHE A 75 6.32 9.72 -2.47
N ASP A 76 7.42 10.10 -3.10
CA ASP A 76 8.79 9.98 -2.58
C ASP A 76 9.09 10.85 -1.35
N THR A 77 8.24 11.83 -1.06
CA THR A 77 8.40 12.80 0.05
C THR A 77 7.28 12.74 1.09
N ILE A 78 6.29 11.86 0.91
CA ILE A 78 5.16 11.72 1.85
C ILE A 78 5.62 11.04 3.13
N ASN A 79 5.24 11.62 4.27
CA ASN A 79 5.29 10.95 5.56
C ASN A 79 3.96 10.19 5.78
N ILE A 80 4.03 8.85 5.74
CA ILE A 80 2.83 8.00 5.85
C ILE A 80 2.12 8.18 7.20
N GLU A 81 2.86 8.40 8.30
CA GLU A 81 2.28 8.59 9.62
C GLU A 81 1.59 9.96 9.74
N GLN A 82 2.24 11.03 9.29
CA GLN A 82 1.74 12.40 9.48
C GLN A 82 0.77 12.85 8.38
N ASP A 83 1.11 12.63 7.10
CA ASP A 83 0.35 13.16 5.97
C ASP A 83 -0.84 12.27 5.61
N LEU A 84 -0.70 10.95 5.80
CA LEU A 84 -1.76 9.97 5.50
C LEU A 84 -2.47 9.46 6.76
N GLU A 85 -2.05 9.89 7.95
CA GLU A 85 -2.55 9.43 9.25
C GLU A 85 -2.41 7.90 9.42
N GLY A 86 -1.33 7.34 8.88
CA GLY A 86 -1.05 5.92 8.91
C GLY A 86 -0.83 5.39 10.33
N LYS A 87 -1.24 4.14 10.55
CA LYS A 87 -0.95 3.38 11.76
C LYS A 87 -0.25 2.07 11.40
N GLU A 88 0.93 1.83 11.97
CA GLU A 88 1.71 0.59 11.83
C GLU A 88 1.05 -0.61 12.54
#